data_AF-H3CFE3-F1
#
_entry.id   AF-H3CFE3-F1
#
_cell.length_a   1.000
_cell.length_b   1.000
_cell.length_c   1.000
_cell.angle_alpha   90.00
_cell.angle_beta   90.00
_cell.angle_gamma   90.00
#
_symmetry.space_group_name_H-M   'P 1'
#
loop_
_entity.id
_entity.type
_entity.pdbx_description
1 polymer ?
#
loop_
_entity_poly.entity_id
_entity_poly.type
_entity_poly.pdbx_seq_one_letter_code
_entity_poly.pdbx_strand_id
1 'polypeptide(L)'
;GVTNFSTFLLDRSTGVLFMGARDAILAVDTNRRNQPPKKISWEVPEKKRQSCVTKGKTEQVDCKNYIRLLQFLPDGRVYVCGTYAFDPQCAFLELSTFTLEKAPDGGVKMESGKGKCPFEPSQHYTAVMADGTLYTAATSNFLGTLFDISRATGPDQERIRTEQSINWLNDPEFVSSAFVQQSAENNPT
;
A
#
# COMPACT_ATOMS: atom_id res chain seq x y z
N GLY A 1 9.71 0.95 -20.22
CA GLY A 1 9.31 -0.21 -19.40
C GLY A 1 8.79 0.25 -18.06
N VAL A 2 8.22 -0.63 -17.25
CA VAL A 2 7.84 -0.34 -15.85
C VAL A 2 9.12 -0.20 -15.00
N THR A 3 9.16 0.74 -14.06
CA THR A 3 10.33 1.03 -13.22
C THR A 3 9.93 1.12 -11.74
N ASN A 4 10.92 1.14 -10.84
CA ASN A 4 10.73 1.35 -9.40
C ASN A 4 9.88 0.28 -8.71
N PHE A 5 10.26 -0.99 -8.85
CA PHE A 5 9.69 -2.08 -8.06
C PHE A 5 10.09 -1.93 -6.59
N SER A 6 9.13 -1.70 -5.69
CA SER A 6 9.39 -1.38 -4.28
C SER A 6 8.64 -2.24 -3.28
N THR A 7 7.65 -3.01 -3.72
CA THR A 7 6.85 -3.86 -2.83
C THR A 7 6.52 -5.19 -3.51
N PHE A 8 6.53 -6.25 -2.73
CA PHE A 8 6.45 -7.64 -3.20
C PHE A 8 5.51 -8.42 -2.30
N LEU A 9 4.60 -9.19 -2.90
CA LEU A 9 3.69 -10.07 -2.19
C LEU A 9 3.64 -11.41 -2.92
N LEU A 10 4.12 -12.47 -2.27
CA LEU A 10 4.13 -13.82 -2.84
C LEU A 10 2.91 -14.60 -2.34
N ASP A 11 2.07 -15.04 -3.27
CA ASP A 11 1.13 -16.12 -2.99
C ASP A 11 1.89 -17.45 -3.07
N ARG A 12 2.18 -18.02 -1.90
CA ARG A 12 2.92 -19.28 -1.80
C ARG A 12 2.15 -20.48 -2.32
N SER A 13 0.81 -20.40 -2.36
CA SER A 13 -0.04 -21.51 -2.81
C SER A 13 -0.04 -21.65 -4.33
N THR A 14 -0.08 -20.53 -5.04
CA THR A 14 -0.10 -20.50 -6.51
C THR A 14 1.29 -20.28 -7.13
N GLY A 15 2.25 -19.78 -6.34
CA GLY A 15 3.56 -19.37 -6.83
C GLY A 15 3.54 -18.04 -7.60
N VAL A 16 2.46 -17.26 -7.49
CA VAL A 16 2.36 -15.94 -8.13
C VAL A 16 2.99 -14.87 -7.24
N LEU A 17 3.96 -14.14 -7.81
CA LEU A 17 4.57 -12.97 -7.21
C LEU A 17 3.89 -11.71 -7.73
N PHE A 18 3.20 -11.00 -6.83
CA PHE A 18 2.68 -9.66 -7.07
C PHE A 18 3.77 -8.63 -6.76
N MET A 19 3.91 -7.63 -7.63
CA MET A 19 4.91 -6.58 -7.50
C MET A 19 4.25 -5.22 -7.70
N GLY A 20 4.46 -4.32 -6.75
CA GLY A 20 4.09 -2.92 -6.88
C GLY A 20 5.26 -2.11 -7.43
N ALA A 21 4.97 -1.30 -8.44
CA ALA A 21 5.93 -0.47 -9.13
C ALA A 21 5.43 0.97 -9.27
N ARG A 22 6.16 1.82 -9.99
CA ARG A 22 5.65 3.13 -10.39
C ARG A 22 4.56 2.96 -11.45
N ASP A 23 3.40 3.51 -11.15
CA ASP A 23 2.18 3.57 -11.94
C ASP A 23 1.59 2.21 -12.33
N ALA A 24 2.07 1.11 -11.74
CA ALA A 24 1.68 -0.23 -12.16
C ALA A 24 1.75 -1.27 -11.05
N ILE A 25 0.89 -2.29 -11.19
CA ILE A 25 0.90 -3.53 -10.42
C ILE A 25 1.17 -4.66 -11.41
N LEU A 26 2.06 -5.57 -11.06
CA LEU A 26 2.44 -6.70 -11.90
C LEU A 26 2.21 -8.02 -11.17
N ALA A 27 1.93 -9.07 -11.93
CA ALA A 27 1.91 -10.44 -11.44
C ALA A 27 2.75 -11.33 -12.35
N VAL A 28 3.66 -12.09 -11.75
CA VAL A 28 4.52 -13.06 -12.42
C VAL A 28 4.30 -14.43 -11.79
N ASP A 29 4.05 -15.43 -12.62
CA ASP A 29 4.07 -16.83 -12.19
C ASP A 29 5.53 -17.29 -12.07
N THR A 30 6.00 -17.49 -10.84
CA THR A 30 7.39 -17.89 -10.57
C THR A 30 7.71 -19.32 -11.02
N ASN A 31 6.69 -20.14 -11.25
CA ASN A 31 6.82 -21.49 -11.80
C ASN A 31 6.93 -21.47 -13.33
N ARG A 32 6.54 -20.37 -13.99
CA ARG A 32 6.50 -20.25 -15.46
C ARG A 32 7.32 -19.06 -15.96
N ARG A 33 8.64 -19.17 -15.83
CA ARG A 33 9.62 -18.10 -16.10
C ARG A 33 9.56 -17.46 -17.51
N ASN A 34 9.00 -18.15 -18.50
CA ASN A 34 8.93 -17.65 -19.89
C ASN A 34 7.61 -16.93 -20.21
N GLN A 35 6.67 -16.82 -19.26
CA GLN A 35 5.42 -16.10 -19.50
C GLN A 35 5.60 -14.60 -19.22
N PRO A 36 5.04 -13.72 -20.07
CA PRO A 36 5.08 -12.30 -19.80
C PRO A 36 4.29 -11.97 -18.52
N PRO A 37 4.73 -10.97 -17.73
CA PRO A 37 3.98 -10.53 -16.56
C PRO A 37 2.61 -10.00 -16.96
N LYS A 38 1.59 -10.33 -16.16
CA LYS A 38 0.32 -9.56 -16.20
C LYS A 38 0.59 -8.17 -15.61
N LYS A 39 -0.04 -7.14 -16.15
CA LYS A 39 0.16 -5.75 -15.73
C LYS A 39 -1.17 -4.99 -15.65
N ILE A 40 -1.36 -4.28 -14.54
CA ILE A 40 -2.39 -3.25 -14.38
C ILE A 40 -1.68 -1.90 -14.37
N SER A 41 -2.11 -0.98 -15.23
CA SER A 41 -1.74 0.43 -15.13
C SER A 41 -2.67 1.13 -14.13
N TRP A 42 -2.09 1.78 -13.11
CA TRP A 42 -2.81 2.57 -12.13
C TRP A 42 -2.15 3.94 -11.99
N GLU A 43 -2.22 4.70 -13.08
CA GLU A 43 -1.64 6.03 -13.23
C GLU A 43 -2.50 7.11 -12.55
N VAL A 44 -1.84 8.21 -12.17
CA VAL A 44 -2.52 9.40 -11.64
C VAL A 44 -3.07 10.25 -12.80
N PRO A 45 -4.37 10.62 -12.78
CA PRO A 45 -4.95 11.51 -13.76
C PRO A 45 -4.20 12.85 -13.85
N GLU A 46 -4.08 13.40 -15.06
CA GLU A 46 -3.32 14.62 -15.33
C GLU A 46 -3.69 15.79 -14.40
N LYS A 47 -4.99 16.02 -14.18
CA LYS A 47 -5.48 17.06 -13.27
C LYS A 47 -4.91 16.92 -11.85
N LYS A 48 -4.81 15.69 -11.33
CA LYS A 48 -4.23 15.42 -10.00
C LYS A 48 -2.71 15.58 -10.01
N ARG A 49 -2.04 15.17 -11.09
CA ARG A 49 -0.59 15.41 -11.26
C ARG A 49 -0.27 16.90 -11.27
N GLN A 50 -1.05 17.71 -12.00
CA GLN A 50 -0.88 19.16 -12.03
C GLN A 50 -1.10 19.79 -10.66
N SER A 51 -2.09 19.32 -9.90
CA SER A 51 -2.32 19.76 -8.51
C SER A 51 -1.12 19.45 -7.60
N CYS A 52 -0.51 18.27 -7.74
CA CYS A 52 0.73 17.90 -7.04
C CYS A 52 1.89 18.83 -7.41
N VAL A 53 2.06 19.16 -8.70
CA VAL A 53 3.10 20.11 -9.15
C VAL A 53 2.89 21.51 -8.59
N THR A 54 1.64 22.00 -8.55
CA THR A 54 1.31 23.29 -7.95
C THR A 54 1.65 23.35 -6.45
N LYS A 55 1.73 22.21 -5.77
CA LYS A 55 2.20 22.10 -4.37
C LYS A 55 3.74 22.03 -4.25
N GLY A 56 4.48 22.28 -5.33
CA GLY A 56 5.94 22.34 -5.35
C GLY A 56 6.65 21.01 -5.51
N LYS A 57 5.96 19.97 -6.01
CA LYS A 57 6.54 18.63 -6.24
C LYS A 57 6.93 18.42 -7.71
N THR A 58 7.88 17.53 -7.96
CA THR A 58 8.45 17.28 -9.30
C THR A 58 7.55 16.36 -10.12
N GLU A 59 7.12 16.78 -11.31
CA GLU A 59 6.12 16.01 -12.08
C GLU A 59 6.60 14.59 -12.45
N GLN A 60 7.85 14.47 -12.92
CA GLN A 60 8.38 13.21 -13.47
C GLN A 60 8.77 12.21 -12.39
N VAL A 61 8.97 12.68 -11.16
CA VAL A 61 9.48 11.87 -10.03
C VAL A 61 8.40 11.73 -8.96
N ASP A 62 7.90 12.83 -8.42
CA ASP A 62 7.07 12.87 -7.21
C ASP A 62 5.59 12.64 -7.52
N CYS A 63 5.09 13.24 -8.60
CA CYS A 63 3.67 13.26 -8.93
C CYS A 63 3.19 12.02 -9.71
N LYS A 64 3.74 10.85 -9.36
CA LYS A 64 3.37 9.53 -9.90
C LYS A 64 2.75 8.67 -8.80
N ASN A 65 2.16 7.56 -9.17
CA ASN A 65 1.63 6.60 -8.19
C ASN A 65 2.68 5.52 -7.91
N TYR A 66 3.34 5.55 -6.77
CA TYR A 66 4.24 4.45 -6.38
C TYR A 66 3.45 3.47 -5.53
N ILE A 67 3.30 2.23 -6.01
CA ILE A 67 2.65 1.17 -5.23
C ILE A 67 3.56 0.76 -4.08
N ARG A 68 3.04 0.81 -2.87
CA ARG A 68 3.78 0.61 -1.62
C ARG A 68 3.17 -0.52 -0.79
N LEU A 69 1.85 -0.62 -0.73
CA LEU A 69 1.21 -1.65 0.07
C LEU A 69 0.61 -2.72 -0.85
N LEU A 70 0.94 -3.98 -0.57
CA LEU A 70 0.28 -5.17 -1.10
C LEU A 70 0.05 -6.12 0.09
N GLN A 71 -1.20 -6.42 0.41
CA GLN A 71 -1.56 -7.33 1.51
C GLN A 71 -2.75 -8.20 1.12
N PHE A 72 -2.73 -9.49 1.45
CA PHE A 72 -3.90 -10.35 1.25
C PHE A 72 -5.02 -9.96 2.23
N LEU A 73 -6.25 -9.93 1.71
CA LEU A 73 -7.45 -9.78 2.53
C LEU A 73 -8.04 -11.16 2.86
N PRO A 74 -8.81 -11.28 3.96
CA PRO A 74 -9.46 -12.55 4.33
C PRO A 74 -10.41 -13.10 3.28
N ASP A 75 -10.94 -12.25 2.41
CA ASP A 75 -11.87 -12.63 1.33
C ASP A 75 -11.17 -13.03 0.02
N GLY A 76 -9.83 -13.17 0.04
CA GLY A 76 -9.04 -13.62 -1.10
C GLY A 76 -8.65 -12.52 -2.08
N ARG A 77 -9.07 -11.27 -1.88
CA ARG A 77 -8.58 -10.12 -2.66
C ARG A 77 -7.20 -9.68 -2.16
N VAL A 78 -6.52 -8.85 -2.94
CA VAL A 78 -5.32 -8.13 -2.49
C VAL A 78 -5.65 -6.67 -2.26
N TYR A 79 -5.35 -6.19 -1.07
CA TYR A 79 -5.41 -4.78 -0.72
C TYR A 79 -4.16 -4.07 -1.21
N VAL A 80 -4.33 -3.01 -2.01
CA VAL A 80 -3.25 -2.30 -2.67
C VAL A 80 -3.28 -0.83 -2.30
N CYS A 81 -2.15 -0.23 -1.93
CA CYS A 81 -2.06 1.24 -1.78
C CYS A 81 -0.84 1.81 -2.50
N GLY A 82 -0.98 3.05 -2.96
CA GLY A 82 0.13 3.81 -3.52
C GLY A 82 0.07 5.30 -3.21
N THR A 83 1.19 5.98 -3.42
CA THR A 83 1.39 7.41 -3.09
C THR A 83 0.47 8.35 -3.87
N TYR A 84 0.03 7.91 -5.06
CA TYR A 84 -0.93 8.57 -5.94
C TYR A 84 -0.74 10.10 -6.07
N ALA A 85 0.50 10.52 -6.36
CA ALA A 85 0.93 11.93 -6.44
C ALA A 85 0.68 12.74 -5.15
N PHE A 86 1.23 12.28 -4.04
CA PHE A 86 1.09 12.91 -2.72
C PHE A 86 -0.37 13.02 -2.25
N ASP A 87 -1.20 12.06 -2.65
CA ASP A 87 -2.59 11.91 -2.21
C ASP A 87 -2.90 10.42 -2.06
N PRO A 88 -2.29 9.73 -1.08
CA PRO A 88 -2.28 8.27 -1.03
C PRO A 88 -3.66 7.66 -1.18
N GLN A 89 -3.78 6.69 -2.09
CA GLN A 89 -5.02 5.96 -2.36
C GLN A 89 -4.80 4.47 -2.17
N CYS A 90 -5.84 3.78 -1.75
CA CYS A 90 -5.90 2.33 -1.73
C CYS A 90 -7.03 1.81 -2.61
N ALA A 91 -6.88 0.59 -3.11
CA ALA A 91 -7.83 -0.09 -3.98
C ALA A 91 -7.79 -1.60 -3.70
N PHE A 92 -8.73 -2.32 -4.32
CA PHE A 92 -8.90 -3.76 -4.16
C PHE A 92 -8.58 -4.45 -5.48
N LEU A 93 -7.65 -5.40 -5.45
CA LEU A 93 -7.23 -6.21 -6.59
C LEU A 93 -7.94 -7.56 -6.53
N GLU A 94 -8.75 -7.83 -7.55
CA GLU A 94 -9.37 -9.12 -7.78
C GLU A 94 -8.35 -10.06 -8.43
N LEU A 95 -8.05 -11.19 -7.76
CA LEU A 95 -7.00 -12.11 -8.19
C LEU A 95 -7.41 -12.94 -9.40
N SER A 96 -8.68 -13.31 -9.49
CA SER A 96 -9.20 -14.17 -10.57
C SER A 96 -9.08 -13.50 -11.95
N THR A 97 -9.47 -12.23 -12.03
CA THR A 97 -9.44 -11.44 -13.27
C THR A 97 -8.16 -10.60 -13.41
N PHE A 98 -7.39 -10.44 -12.33
CA PHE A 98 -6.28 -9.51 -12.24
C PHE A 98 -6.67 -8.08 -12.66
N THR A 99 -7.71 -7.55 -12.01
CA THR A 99 -8.23 -6.21 -12.24
C THR A 99 -8.48 -5.49 -10.91
N LEU A 100 -8.31 -4.17 -10.90
CA LEU A 100 -8.77 -3.37 -9.77
C LEU A 100 -10.30 -3.26 -9.79
N GLU A 101 -10.92 -3.30 -8.62
CA GLU A 101 -12.35 -3.09 -8.48
C GLU A 101 -12.79 -1.75 -9.06
N LYS A 102 -13.96 -1.76 -9.69
CA LYS A 102 -14.52 -0.56 -10.31
C LYS A 102 -15.55 0.11 -9.40
N ALA A 103 -15.53 1.44 -9.39
CA ALA A 103 -16.58 2.27 -8.83
C ALA A 103 -17.78 2.35 -9.80
N PRO A 104 -18.95 2.84 -9.35
CA PRO A 104 -20.14 2.98 -10.19
C PRO A 104 -19.94 3.86 -11.44
N ASP A 105 -18.99 4.79 -11.39
CA ASP A 105 -18.60 5.66 -12.51
C ASP A 105 -17.65 4.97 -13.52
N GLY A 106 -17.32 3.70 -13.30
CA GLY A 106 -16.41 2.91 -14.12
C GLY A 106 -14.92 3.13 -13.83
N GLY A 107 -14.58 4.08 -12.95
CA GLY A 107 -13.23 4.31 -12.47
C GLY A 107 -12.77 3.25 -11.46
N VAL A 108 -11.54 3.35 -10.96
CA VAL A 108 -11.07 2.47 -9.87
C VAL A 108 -11.79 2.85 -8.58
N LYS A 109 -12.36 1.86 -7.88
CA LYS A 109 -12.91 2.03 -6.55
C LYS A 109 -11.76 2.24 -5.56
N MET A 110 -11.63 3.47 -5.08
CA MET A 110 -10.55 3.88 -4.20
C MET A 110 -11.06 4.28 -2.82
N GLU A 111 -10.21 4.07 -1.81
CA GLU A 111 -10.36 4.65 -0.49
C GLU A 111 -9.09 5.42 -0.09
N SER A 112 -9.20 6.28 0.93
CA SER A 112 -8.05 7.06 1.38
C SER A 112 -6.96 6.15 1.95
N GLY A 113 -5.74 6.33 1.43
CA GLY A 113 -4.51 5.70 1.89
C GLY A 113 -3.75 6.50 2.94
N LYS A 114 -4.25 7.66 3.37
CA LYS A 114 -3.62 8.47 4.42
C LYS A 114 -3.44 7.62 5.69
N GLY A 115 -2.24 7.60 6.27
CA GLY A 115 -1.88 6.76 7.41
C GLY A 115 -1.70 5.26 7.10
N LYS A 116 -2.06 4.81 5.88
CA LYS A 116 -1.86 3.44 5.40
C LYS A 116 -0.63 3.33 4.48
N CYS A 117 -0.36 4.38 3.72
CA CYS A 117 0.69 4.48 2.71
C CYS A 117 1.33 5.87 2.82
N PRO A 118 2.65 6.00 2.64
CA PRO A 118 3.32 7.30 2.68
C PRO A 118 2.85 8.22 1.55
N PHE A 119 2.99 9.53 1.77
CA PHE A 119 2.74 10.55 0.76
C PHE A 119 3.88 10.64 -0.24
N GLU A 120 5.11 10.60 0.27
CA GLU A 120 6.32 10.70 -0.53
C GLU A 120 6.87 9.31 -0.88
N PRO A 121 7.32 9.08 -2.14
CA PRO A 121 7.91 7.80 -2.52
C PRO A 121 9.22 7.47 -1.79
N SER A 122 9.96 8.44 -1.28
CA SER A 122 11.21 8.19 -0.56
C SER A 122 10.99 7.68 0.87
N GLN A 123 9.80 7.91 1.45
CA GLN A 123 9.53 7.64 2.85
C GLN A 123 9.47 6.14 3.17
N HIS A 124 10.18 5.78 4.24
CA HIS A 124 10.14 4.48 4.86
C HIS A 124 8.78 4.21 5.52
N TYR A 125 8.29 2.99 5.38
CA TYR A 125 6.98 2.57 5.90
C TYR A 125 7.00 1.06 6.09
N THR A 126 6.08 0.56 6.91
CA THR A 126 5.78 -0.87 6.95
C THR A 126 4.29 -1.11 7.17
N ALA A 127 3.81 -2.26 6.73
CA ALA A 127 2.44 -2.69 6.93
C ALA A 127 2.35 -4.21 7.04
N VAL A 128 1.46 -4.69 7.89
CA VAL A 128 1.15 -6.12 8.04
C VAL A 128 -0.35 -6.32 8.21
N MET A 129 -0.89 -7.33 7.54
CA MET A 129 -2.24 -7.82 7.82
C MET A 129 -2.17 -8.89 8.92
N ALA A 130 -2.93 -8.69 10.00
CA ALA A 130 -3.06 -9.65 11.10
C ALA A 130 -4.55 -9.89 11.37
N ASP A 131 -5.02 -11.11 11.15
CA ASP A 131 -6.41 -11.54 11.35
C ASP A 131 -7.45 -10.57 10.75
N GLY A 132 -7.23 -10.17 9.49
CA GLY A 132 -8.10 -9.24 8.76
C GLY A 132 -7.99 -7.77 9.17
N THR A 133 -7.08 -7.46 10.09
CA THR A 133 -6.79 -6.10 10.54
C THR A 133 -5.46 -5.62 9.96
N LEU A 134 -5.48 -4.46 9.31
CA LEU A 134 -4.29 -3.83 8.79
C LEU A 134 -3.61 -3.01 9.89
N TYR A 135 -2.33 -3.29 10.14
CA TYR A 135 -1.47 -2.49 10.97
C TYR A 135 -0.42 -1.82 10.11
N THR A 136 -0.22 -0.52 10.31
CA THR A 136 0.73 0.28 9.54
C THR A 136 1.62 1.10 10.45
N ALA A 137 2.83 1.36 9.98
CA ALA A 137 3.70 2.39 10.52
C ALA A 137 4.16 3.26 9.35
N ALA A 138 3.73 4.51 9.32
CA ALA A 138 3.96 5.40 8.20
C ALA A 138 3.88 6.88 8.64
N THR A 139 4.19 7.78 7.71
CA THR A 139 3.87 9.20 7.88
C THR A 139 2.39 9.45 7.58
N SER A 140 1.70 10.20 8.43
CA SER A 140 0.27 10.47 8.33
C SER A 140 -0.08 11.83 7.71
N ASN A 141 0.90 12.69 7.43
CA ASN A 141 0.68 14.00 6.83
C ASN A 141 1.52 14.25 5.57
N PHE A 142 1.08 15.23 4.77
CA PHE A 142 1.74 15.61 3.51
C PHE A 142 3.19 16.09 3.71
N LEU A 143 3.50 16.73 4.85
CA LEU A 143 4.83 17.25 5.14
C LEU A 143 5.83 16.15 5.58
N GLY A 144 5.36 14.95 5.91
CA GLY A 144 6.24 13.88 6.37
C GLY A 144 6.77 14.05 7.79
N THR A 145 6.10 14.86 8.62
CA THR A 145 6.56 15.22 9.97
C THR A 145 5.79 14.52 11.08
N LEU A 146 4.64 13.91 10.75
CA LEU A 146 3.81 13.19 11.71
C LEU A 146 3.89 11.70 11.39
N PHE A 147 4.35 10.93 12.36
CA PHE A 147 4.52 9.49 12.27
C PHE A 147 3.49 8.81 13.17
N ASP A 148 2.87 7.75 12.69
CA ASP A 148 1.99 6.94 13.50
C ASP A 148 2.20 5.44 13.27
N ILE A 149 2.11 4.68 14.35
CA ILE A 149 1.80 3.25 14.28
C ILE A 149 0.29 3.14 14.54
N SER A 150 -0.43 2.55 13.60
CA SER A 150 -1.89 2.56 13.62
C SER A 150 -2.51 1.21 13.25
N ARG A 151 -3.68 0.95 13.84
CA ARG A 151 -4.64 -0.02 13.35
C ARG A 151 -5.48 0.66 12.27
N ALA A 152 -5.10 0.46 11.01
CA ALA A 152 -5.53 1.25 9.87
C ALA A 152 -6.73 0.67 9.10
N THR A 153 -7.43 -0.32 9.66
CA THR A 153 -8.71 -0.81 9.10
C THR A 153 -9.84 0.18 9.36
N GLY A 154 -10.69 0.40 8.36
CA GLY A 154 -11.90 1.21 8.51
C GLY A 154 -11.68 2.73 8.39
N PRO A 155 -12.69 3.52 8.80
CA PRO A 155 -12.70 4.99 8.69
C PRO A 155 -11.56 5.63 9.50
N ASP A 156 -10.97 6.70 8.97
CA ASP A 156 -9.81 7.38 9.60
C ASP A 156 -10.09 7.90 11.01
N GLN A 157 -11.35 8.27 11.29
CA GLN A 157 -11.79 8.85 12.57
C GLN A 157 -11.81 7.84 13.72
N GLU A 158 -11.93 6.55 13.42
CA GLU A 158 -12.07 5.47 14.41
C GLU A 158 -10.77 4.68 14.57
N ARG A 159 -9.69 5.10 13.88
CA ARG A 159 -8.41 4.41 13.94
C ARG A 159 -7.76 4.59 15.29
N ILE A 160 -7.28 3.47 15.83
CA ILE A 160 -6.38 3.46 16.96
C ILE A 160 -4.99 3.76 16.41
N ARG A 161 -4.33 4.77 16.95
CA ARG A 161 -2.96 5.18 16.56
C ARG A 161 -2.18 5.66 17.76
N THR A 162 -0.86 5.62 17.66
CA THR A 162 0.05 6.22 18.64
C THR A 162 -0.22 7.72 18.80
N GLU A 163 0.03 8.23 20.00
CA GLU A 163 -0.04 9.66 20.28
C GLU A 163 1.08 10.41 19.53
N GLN A 164 0.79 11.63 19.07
CA GLN A 164 1.74 12.48 18.36
C GLN A 164 2.67 13.17 19.36
N SER A 165 3.59 12.40 19.95
CA SER A 165 4.56 12.88 20.93
C SER A 165 5.91 12.20 20.73
N ILE A 166 6.98 12.96 20.94
CA ILE A 166 8.36 12.48 20.87
C ILE A 166 8.65 11.35 21.87
N ASN A 167 7.84 11.22 22.92
CA ASN A 167 7.94 10.13 23.89
C ASN A 167 7.51 8.78 23.30
N TRP A 168 6.73 8.80 22.20
CA TRP A 168 6.29 7.60 21.49
C TRP A 168 7.15 7.36 20.24
N LEU A 169 7.25 8.37 19.37
CA LEU A 169 7.98 8.30 18.11
C LEU A 169 8.75 9.60 17.90
N ASN A 170 10.07 9.51 17.80
CA ASN A 170 10.95 10.65 17.54
C ASN A 170 11.73 10.39 16.25
N ASP A 171 11.26 10.99 15.16
CA ASP A 171 11.83 10.85 13.80
C ASP A 171 12.21 9.41 13.41
N PRO A 172 11.27 8.46 13.49
CA PRO A 172 11.57 7.05 13.27
C PRO A 172 11.78 6.72 11.78
N GLU A 173 12.63 5.71 11.52
CA GLU A 173 12.68 5.03 10.23
C GLU A 173 12.04 3.65 10.33
N PHE A 174 10.89 3.47 9.66
CA PHE A 174 10.16 2.21 9.68
C PHE A 174 10.75 1.19 8.70
N VAL A 175 11.18 0.03 9.20
CA VAL A 175 11.82 -1.00 8.36
C VAL A 175 10.87 -2.14 8.00
N SER A 176 10.24 -2.76 9.00
CA SER A 176 9.38 -3.93 8.78
C SER A 176 8.45 -4.16 9.97
N SER A 177 7.38 -4.91 9.73
CA SER A 177 6.44 -5.40 10.73
C SER A 177 6.04 -6.82 10.38
N ALA A 178 5.80 -7.64 11.40
CA ALA A 178 5.43 -9.03 11.25
C ALA A 178 4.32 -9.38 12.24
N PHE A 179 3.46 -10.32 11.83
CA PHE A 179 2.46 -10.88 12.70
C PHE A 179 2.99 -12.19 13.29
N VAL A 180 3.11 -12.26 14.61
CA VAL A 180 3.58 -13.44 15.35
C VAL A 180 2.39 -14.02 16.10
N GLN A 181 1.86 -15.12 15.59
CA GLN A 181 0.76 -15.84 16.24
C GLN A 181 1.28 -16.71 17.39
N GLN A 182 0.54 -16.75 18.49
CA GLN A 182 0.80 -17.69 19.58
C GLN A 182 0.53 -19.11 19.10
N SER A 183 1.39 -20.06 19.51
CA SER A 183 1.21 -21.47 19.18
C SER A 183 -0.04 -22.05 19.86
N ALA A 184 -0.84 -22.82 19.12
CA ALA A 184 -2.01 -23.50 19.66
C ALA A 184 -1.69 -24.45 20.85
N GLU A 185 -0.44 -24.92 20.93
CA GLU A 185 0.07 -25.80 21.99
C GLU A 185 0.28 -25.10 23.35
N ASN A 186 0.23 -23.77 23.39
CA ASN A 186 0.49 -22.98 24.60
C ASN A 186 -0.78 -22.33 25.20
N ASN A 187 -1.98 -22.79 24.84
CA ASN A 187 -3.20 -22.37 25.52
C ASN A 187 -3.32 -23.10 26.87
N PRO A 188 -3.27 -22.39 28.02
CA PRO A 188 -3.64 -23.01 29.28
C PRO A 188 -5.10 -23.45 29.18
N THR A 189 -5.35 -24.73 29.47
CA THR A 189 -6.71 -25.27 29.61
C THR A 189 -7.35 -24.82 30.91
#